data_AF-A0A1X9PU24-F1
#
_entry.id   AF-A0A1X9PU24-F1
#
_cell.length_a   1.000
_cell.length_b   1.000
_cell.length_c   1.000
_cell.angle_alpha   90.00
_cell.angle_beta   90.00
_cell.angle_gamma   90.00
#
_symmetry.space_group_name_H-M   'P 1'
#
loop_
_entity.id
_entity.type
_entity.pdbx_description
1 polymer ?
#
loop_
_entity_poly.entity_id
_entity_poly.type
_entity_poly.pdbx_seq_one_letter_code
_entity_poly.pdbx_strand_id
1 'polypeptide(L)'
;MNLITDTLNLVLTSVSIISEFLFILILNKFTVIWIPLVNWYKEPFYTLKRVTDPYLSMFQDIVPNLFGIDFSSFLAMLFLQCFIALDLI
;
A
#
# COMPACT_ATOMS: atom_id res chain seq x y z
N MET A 1 -13.40 9.01 30.54
CA MET A 1 -14.00 8.09 29.56
C MET A 1 -15.09 8.87 28.84
N ASN A 2 -14.67 9.65 27.85
CA ASN A 2 -15.62 10.40 27.03
C ASN A 2 -15.93 9.47 25.85
N LEU A 3 -17.18 9.02 25.73
CA LEU A 3 -17.60 8.07 24.70
C LEU A 3 -17.17 8.52 23.29
N ILE A 4 -17.13 9.83 23.06
CA ILE A 4 -16.67 10.45 21.82
C ILE A 4 -15.16 10.26 21.63
N THR A 5 -14.35 10.44 22.67
CA THR A 5 -12.89 10.24 22.55
C THR A 5 -12.54 8.77 22.33
N ASP A 6 -13.28 7.87 22.97
CA ASP A 6 -13.00 6.43 22.91
C ASP A 6 -13.36 5.86 21.51
N THR A 7 -14.48 6.33 20.93
CA THR A 7 -14.87 5.96 19.56
C THR A 7 -13.92 6.53 18.51
N LEU A 8 -13.47 7.78 18.67
CA LEU A 8 -12.48 8.38 17.76
C LEU A 8 -11.14 7.62 17.81
N ASN A 9 -10.64 7.29 19.00
CA ASN A 9 -9.41 6.53 19.15
C ASN A 9 -9.49 5.15 18.49
N LEU A 10 -10.65 4.49 18.57
CA LEU A 10 -10.85 3.19 17.90
C LEU A 10 -10.82 3.33 16.37
N VAL A 11 -11.42 4.39 15.83
CA VAL A 11 -11.36 4.65 14.38
C VAL A 11 -9.92 4.92 13.96
N LEU A 12 -9.21 5.82 14.65
CA LEU A 12 -7.83 6.18 14.33
C LEU A 12 -6.91 4.95 14.36
N THR A 13 -6.99 4.13 15.42
CA THR A 13 -6.21 2.89 15.51
C THR A 13 -6.54 1.90 14.39
N SER A 14 -7.81 1.77 13.99
CA SER A 14 -8.17 0.89 12.86
C SER A 14 -7.56 1.36 11.53
N VAL A 15 -7.53 2.67 11.27
CA VAL A 15 -6.95 3.23 10.04
C VAL A 15 -5.44 3.07 10.03
N SER A 16 -4.79 3.29 11.18
CA SER A 16 -3.36 3.04 11.37
C SER A 16 -3.00 1.59 11.02
N ILE A 17 -3.70 0.61 11.59
CA ILE A 17 -3.44 -0.83 11.31
C ILE A 17 -3.63 -1.17 9.82
N ILE A 18 -4.70 -0.66 9.19
CA ILE A 18 -4.95 -0.90 7.75
C ILE A 18 -3.83 -0.29 6.89
N SER A 19 -3.36 0.91 7.23
CA SER A 19 -2.28 1.58 6.50
C SER A 19 -0.96 0.82 6.60
N GLU A 20 -0.60 0.31 7.79
CA GLU A 20 0.59 -0.53 7.98
C GLU A 20 0.49 -1.85 7.22
N PHE A 21 -0.70 -2.49 7.23
CA PHE A 21 -0.92 -3.71 6.48
C PHE A 21 -0.76 -3.49 4.96
N LEU A 22 -1.32 -2.40 4.43
CA LEU A 22 -1.15 -2.03 3.02
C LEU A 22 0.32 -1.74 2.68
N PHE A 23 1.07 -1.10 3.57
CA PHE A 23 2.49 -0.83 3.38
C PHE A 23 3.27 -2.13 3.19
N ILE A 24 3.05 -3.11 4.07
CA ILE A 24 3.71 -4.42 4.00
C ILE A 24 3.37 -5.13 2.68
N LEU A 25 2.11 -5.09 2.22
CA LEU A 25 1.72 -5.72 0.95
C LEU A 25 2.40 -5.06 -0.26
N ILE A 26 2.45 -3.72 -0.29
CA ILE A 26 3.10 -2.99 -1.39
C ILE A 26 4.60 -3.25 -1.39
N LEU A 27 5.23 -3.30 -0.21
CA LEU A 27 6.63 -3.66 -0.05
C LEU A 27 6.91 -5.07 -0.59
N ASN A 28 6.06 -6.05 -0.26
CA ASN A 28 6.14 -7.39 -0.83
C ASN A 28 6.00 -7.37 -2.36
N LYS A 29 5.00 -6.65 -2.91
CA LYS A 29 4.82 -6.52 -4.37
C LYS A 29 6.05 -5.91 -5.03
N PHE A 30 6.61 -4.85 -4.43
CA PHE A 30 7.81 -4.19 -4.91
C PHE A 30 9.01 -5.13 -4.89
N THR A 31 9.23 -5.93 -3.85
CA THR A 31 10.32 -6.93 -3.83
C THR A 31 10.14 -8.01 -4.89
N VAL A 32 8.91 -8.47 -5.11
CA VAL A 32 8.58 -9.52 -6.08
C VAL A 32 8.71 -9.04 -7.53
N ILE A 33 8.49 -7.75 -7.83
CA ILE A 33 8.55 -7.21 -9.20
C ILE A 33 9.93 -7.33 -9.85
N TRP A 34 10.99 -7.40 -9.04
CA TRP A 34 12.36 -7.62 -9.51
C TRP A 34 12.61 -9.07 -9.97
N ILE A 35 11.67 -9.98 -9.72
CA ILE A 35 11.78 -11.40 -10.08
C ILE A 35 11.01 -11.65 -11.39
N PRO A 36 11.68 -11.80 -12.54
CA PRO A 36 11.03 -11.87 -13.86
C PRO A 36 10.23 -13.16 -14.10
N LEU A 37 10.41 -14.20 -13.27
CA LEU A 37 9.71 -15.49 -13.39
C LEU A 37 8.30 -15.48 -12.76
N VAL A 38 7.91 -14.39 -12.08
CA VAL A 38 6.66 -14.35 -11.31
C VAL A 38 5.45 -14.12 -12.20
N ASN A 39 4.43 -14.97 -12.04
CA ASN A 39 3.15 -14.84 -12.74
C ASN A 39 2.12 -14.10 -11.88
N TRP A 40 1.85 -12.84 -12.22
CA TRP A 40 0.87 -11.97 -11.55
C TRP A 40 -0.60 -12.35 -11.74
N TYR A 41 -0.89 -13.32 -12.60
CA TYR A 41 -2.24 -13.84 -12.86
C TYR A 41 -2.50 -15.17 -12.16
N LYS A 42 -1.55 -15.65 -11.35
CA LYS A 42 -1.71 -16.85 -10.51
C LYS A 42 -1.62 -16.49 -9.04
N GLU A 43 -2.32 -17.26 -8.22
CA GLU A 43 -2.18 -17.16 -6.76
C GLU A 43 -0.77 -17.56 -6.32
N PRO A 44 -0.22 -16.92 -5.27
CA PRO A 44 -0.84 -15.90 -4.40
C PRO A 44 -0.72 -14.45 -4.91
N PHE A 45 0.00 -14.23 -6.00
CA PHE A 45 0.33 -12.89 -6.51
C PHE A 45 -0.87 -12.17 -7.11
N TYR A 46 -1.85 -12.91 -7.63
CA TYR A 46 -3.10 -12.34 -8.10
C TYR A 46 -3.88 -11.67 -6.96
N THR A 47 -3.99 -12.33 -5.80
CA THR A 47 -4.61 -11.72 -4.61
C THR A 47 -3.83 -10.48 -4.16
N LEU A 48 -2.49 -10.56 -4.11
CA LEU A 48 -1.64 -9.42 -3.74
C LEU A 48 -1.89 -8.21 -4.67
N LYS A 49 -1.91 -8.46 -5.98
CA LYS A 49 -2.22 -7.46 -7.00
C LYS A 49 -3.62 -6.87 -6.78
N ARG A 50 -4.63 -7.72 -6.59
CA ARG A 50 -6.02 -7.29 -6.39
C ARG A 50 -6.22 -6.39 -5.17
N VAL A 51 -5.49 -6.64 -4.08
CA VAL A 51 -5.57 -5.83 -2.86
C VAL A 51 -4.78 -4.52 -2.98
N THR A 52 -3.63 -4.54 -3.65
CA THR A 52 -2.74 -3.37 -3.75
C THR A 52 -3.08 -2.43 -4.89
N ASP A 53 -3.62 -2.93 -6.01
CA ASP A 53 -3.88 -2.15 -7.23
C ASP A 53 -4.84 -0.96 -7.03
N PRO A 54 -5.94 -1.04 -6.24
CA PRO A 54 -6.79 0.13 -6.01
C PRO A 54 -6.03 1.31 -5.43
N TYR A 55 -5.12 1.06 -4.48
CA TYR A 55 -4.25 2.10 -3.92
C TYR A 55 -3.23 2.59 -4.94
N LEU A 56 -2.56 1.67 -5.65
CA LEU A 56 -1.54 2.01 -6.64
C LEU A 56 -2.08 2.77 -7.85
N SER A 57 -3.34 2.54 -8.23
CA SER A 57 -3.99 3.22 -9.36
C SER A 57 -4.00 4.74 -9.21
N MET A 58 -4.03 5.25 -7.96
CA MET A 58 -3.95 6.68 -7.67
C MET A 58 -2.58 7.30 -8.00
N PHE A 59 -1.54 6.47 -8.12
CA PHE A 59 -0.15 6.89 -8.40
C PHE A 59 0.32 6.51 -9.81
N GLN A 60 -0.41 5.64 -10.51
CA GLN A 60 -0.04 5.15 -11.84
C GLN A 60 -0.07 6.26 -12.90
N ASP A 61 -1.00 7.20 -12.80
CA ASP A 61 -1.09 8.33 -13.74
C ASP A 61 -0.03 9.41 -13.46
N ILE A 62 0.60 9.37 -12.28
CA ILE A 62 1.62 10.34 -11.86
C ILE A 62 3.01 9.93 -12.36
N VAL A 63 3.30 8.62 -12.35
CA VAL A 63 4.62 8.07 -12.66
C VAL A 63 4.55 7.26 -13.94
N PRO A 64 5.27 7.65 -15.02
CA PRO A 64 5.30 6.85 -16.23
C PRO A 64 5.94 5.48 -15.97
N ASN A 65 5.44 4.44 -16.63
CA ASN A 65 6.03 3.11 -16.58
C ASN A 65 7.43 3.13 -17.24
N LEU A 66 8.47 3.02 -16.42
CA LEU A 66 9.86 2.96 -16.89
C LEU A 66 10.30 1.49 -16.97
N PHE A 67 10.83 1.08 -18.13
CA PHE A 67 11.38 -0.27 -18.35
C PHE A 67 10.40 -1.43 -18.07
N GLY A 68 9.09 -1.19 -18.12
CA GLY A 68 8.08 -2.20 -17.79
C GLY A 68 8.00 -2.54 -16.30
N ILE A 69 8.64 -1.76 -15.44
CA ILE A 69 8.57 -1.87 -13.98
C ILE A 69 7.69 -0.76 -13.43
N ASP A 70 6.77 -1.12 -12.54
CA ASP A 70 5.80 -0.20 -11.93
C ASP A 70 6.45 0.63 -10.81
N PHE A 71 7.10 1.75 -11.16
CA PHE A 71 7.66 2.70 -10.19
C PHE A 71 6.59 3.41 -9.34
N SER A 72 5.32 3.37 -9.76
CA SER A 72 4.18 3.82 -8.95
C SER A 72 4.15 3.16 -7.57
N SER A 73 4.58 1.90 -7.46
CA SER A 73 4.65 1.17 -6.18
C SER A 73 5.62 1.83 -5.19
N PHE A 74 6.75 2.33 -5.69
CA PHE A 74 7.74 3.01 -4.85
C PHE A 74 7.21 4.36 -4.34
N LEU A 75 6.63 5.17 -5.22
CA LEU A 75 6.05 6.46 -4.84
C LEU A 75 4.88 6.30 -3.86
N ALA A 76 4.01 5.33 -4.12
CA ALA A 76 2.87 5.03 -3.27
C ALA A 76 3.31 4.55 -1.87
N MET A 77 4.39 3.76 -1.80
CA MET A 77 4.96 3.31 -0.55
C MET A 77 5.60 4.45 0.26
N LEU A 78 6.30 5.37 -0.40
CA LEU A 78 6.84 6.59 0.23
C LEU A 78 5.73 7.49 0.79
N PHE A 79 4.65 7.69 0.04
CA PHE A 79 3.50 8.46 0.50
C PHE A 79 2.86 7.82 1.74
N LEU A 80 2.66 6.50 1.72
CA LEU A 80 2.10 5.76 2.85
C LEU A 80 3.03 5.82 4.08
N GLN A 81 4.34 5.70 3.88
CA GLN A 81 5.34 5.83 4.94
C GLN A 81 5.33 7.22 5.57
N CYS A 82 5.16 8.28 4.78
CA CYS A 82 5.03 9.64 5.29
C CYS A 82 3.76 9.78 6.15
N PHE A 83 2.64 9.23 5.69
CA PHE A 83 1.37 9.25 6.42
C PHE A 83 1.45 8.51 7.77
N ILE A 84 2.12 7.35 7.80
CA ILE A 84 2.35 6.57 9.02
C ILE A 84 3.35 7.28 9.95
N ALA A 85 4.48 7.77 9.43
CA ALA A 85 5.57 8.32 10.24
C ALA A 85 5.27 9.70 10.85
N LEU A 86 4.32 10.45 10.28
CA LEU A 86 3.98 11.78 10.76
C LEU A 86 2.95 11.75 11.90
N ASP A 87 2.62 10.56 12.45
CA ASP A 87 1.52 10.34 13.41
C ASP A 87 0.25 11.12 13.00
N LEU A 88 -0.04 11.20 11.69
CA LEU A 88 -1.14 12.01 11.17
C LEU A 88 -2.52 11.36 11.45
N ILE A 89 -2.54 10.36 12.32
CA ILE A 89 -3.65 9.58 12.88
C ILE A 89 -3.33 9.28 14.33
#